data_AF-A0A0L6JEG6-F1
#
_entry.id   AF-A0A0L6JEG6-F1
#
_cell.length_a   1.000
_cell.length_b   1.000
_cell.length_c   1.000
_cell.angle_alpha   90.00
_cell.angle_beta   90.00
_cell.angle_gamma   90.00
#
_symmetry.space_group_name_H-M   'P 1'
#
loop_
_entity.id
_entity.type
_entity.pdbx_description
1 polymer ?
#
loop_
_entity_poly.entity_id
_entity_poly.type
_entity_poly.pdbx_seq_one_letter_code
_entity_poly.pdbx_strand_id
1 'polypeptide(L)'
;MPIGISRRLDHVRSEEFWDRVMHEAYEILPAQGSMSVADIMVRLRMTTLKGGRLVKEALSEGMPRKKIEISVEYERYFQRVGKDAYARLPGWDGALGKRTRAG
;
A
#
# COMPACT_ATOMS: atom_id res chain seq x y z
N MET A 1 2.31 33.74 -11.78
CA MET A 1 3.02 32.44 -11.59
C MET A 1 2.01 31.39 -11.11
N PRO A 2 1.72 30.31 -11.85
CA PRO A 2 0.73 29.32 -11.41
C PRO A 2 1.41 28.29 -10.49
N ILE A 3 1.38 28.56 -9.18
CA ILE A 3 1.98 27.71 -8.14
C ILE A 3 1.08 26.48 -7.82
N GLY A 4 -0.12 26.40 -8.42
CA GLY A 4 -1.15 25.42 -8.08
C GLY A 4 -1.12 24.10 -8.87
N ILE A 5 -0.56 24.07 -10.08
CA ILE A 5 -0.64 22.89 -10.97
C ILE A 5 0.37 21.83 -10.55
N SER A 6 1.62 22.22 -10.25
CA SER A 6 2.67 21.29 -9.84
C SER A 6 2.33 20.57 -8.53
N ARG A 7 1.74 21.27 -7.55
CA ARG A 7 1.37 20.66 -6.26
C ARG A 7 0.29 19.58 -6.40
N ARG A 8 -0.68 19.77 -7.31
CA ARG A 8 -1.70 18.74 -7.61
C ARG A 8 -1.10 17.55 -8.35
N LEU A 9 -0.24 17.80 -9.33
CA LEU A 9 0.43 16.73 -10.10
C LEU A 9 1.34 15.86 -9.21
N ASP A 10 2.08 16.48 -8.29
CA ASP A 10 2.92 15.75 -7.33
C ASP A 10 2.09 14.89 -6.38
N HIS A 11 0.91 15.37 -5.97
CA HIS A 11 -0.02 14.62 -5.12
C HIS A 11 -0.60 13.41 -5.84
N VAL A 12 -1.12 13.60 -7.06
CA VAL A 12 -1.67 12.51 -7.89
C VAL A 12 -0.62 11.44 -8.17
N ARG A 13 0.61 11.84 -8.52
CA ARG A 13 1.72 10.90 -8.73
C ARG A 13 2.08 10.12 -7.47
N SER A 14 1.93 10.74 -6.29
CA SER A 14 2.17 10.08 -5.01
C SER A 14 1.07 9.08 -4.67
N GLU A 15 -0.19 9.42 -4.93
CA GLU A 15 -1.33 8.51 -4.71
C GLU A 15 -1.25 7.29 -5.62
N GLU A 16 -1.04 7.47 -6.92
CA GLU A 16 -0.87 6.36 -7.87
C GLU A 16 0.32 5.46 -7.52
N PHE A 17 1.41 6.06 -7.05
CA PHE A 17 2.56 5.32 -6.56
C PHE A 17 2.19 4.46 -5.34
N TRP A 18 1.54 5.04 -4.34
CA TRP A 18 1.15 4.32 -3.14
C TRP A 18 0.11 3.23 -3.42
N ASP A 19 -0.83 3.46 -4.33
CA ASP A 19 -1.79 2.44 -4.76
C ASP A 19 -1.07 1.23 -5.39
N ARG A 20 -0.06 1.48 -6.25
CA ARG A 20 0.78 0.41 -6.80
C ARG A 20 1.53 -0.34 -5.69
N VAL A 21 2.12 0.38 -4.73
CA VAL A 21 2.83 -0.23 -3.60
C VAL A 21 1.89 -1.11 -2.78
N MET A 22 0.67 -0.66 -2.48
CA MET A 22 -0.31 -1.43 -1.70
C MET A 22 -0.78 -2.67 -2.48
N HIS A 23 -1.04 -2.54 -3.78
CA HIS A 23 -1.40 -3.68 -4.62
C HIS A 23 -0.30 -4.74 -4.64
N GLU A 24 0.95 -4.32 -4.80
CA GLU A 24 2.08 -5.23 -4.81
C GLU A 24 2.33 -5.87 -3.44
N ALA A 25 2.22 -5.10 -2.36
CA ALA A 25 2.28 -5.63 -1.00
C ALA A 25 1.20 -6.69 -0.75
N TYR A 26 -0.01 -6.51 -1.31
CA TYR A 26 -1.07 -7.50 -1.27
C TYR A 26 -0.70 -8.77 -2.05
N GLU A 27 -0.13 -8.65 -3.25
CA GLU A 27 0.36 -9.80 -4.03
C GLU A 27 1.47 -10.58 -3.31
N ILE A 28 2.37 -9.88 -2.61
CA ILE A 28 3.49 -10.46 -1.86
C ILE A 28 3.03 -11.24 -0.64
N LEU A 29 1.97 -10.77 0.04
CA LEU A 29 1.42 -11.46 1.20
C LEU A 29 1.01 -12.89 0.83
N PRO A 30 1.21 -13.89 1.70
CA PRO A 30 0.76 -15.23 1.41
C PRO A 30 -0.77 -15.28 1.42
N ALA A 31 -1.35 -16.17 0.61
CA ALA A 31 -2.80 -16.39 0.59
C ALA A 31 -3.36 -16.82 1.96
N GLN A 32 -2.54 -17.49 2.76
CA GLN A 32 -2.83 -17.88 4.13
C GLN A 32 -1.63 -17.49 5.03
N GLY A 33 -1.90 -16.89 6.18
CA GLY A 33 -0.88 -16.41 7.11
C GLY A 33 -0.69 -14.89 7.08
N SER A 34 0.33 -14.41 7.79
CA SER A 34 0.63 -13.00 7.96
C SER A 34 2.10 -12.71 7.69
N MET A 35 2.41 -11.44 7.40
CA MET A 35 3.77 -10.96 7.13
C MET A 35 3.99 -9.61 7.78
N SER A 36 5.24 -9.34 8.16
CA SER A 36 5.62 -8.05 8.70
C SER A 36 5.84 -6.99 7.60
N VAL A 37 5.75 -5.71 7.96
CA VAL A 37 6.05 -4.61 7.02
C VAL A 37 7.48 -4.72 6.50
N ALA A 38 8.44 -5.10 7.36
CA ALA A 38 9.83 -5.26 6.97
C ALA A 38 9.98 -6.35 5.89
N ASP A 39 9.33 -7.49 6.07
CA ASP A 39 9.36 -8.58 5.10
C ASP A 39 8.66 -8.21 3.78
N ILE A 40 7.54 -7.48 3.86
CA ILE A 40 6.86 -6.94 2.66
C ILE A 40 7.82 -6.02 1.90
N MET A 41 8.50 -5.11 2.59
CA MET A 41 9.43 -4.15 1.99
C MET A 41 10.62 -4.81 1.30
N VAL A 42 11.17 -5.87 1.89
CA VAL A 42 12.27 -6.66 1.28
C VAL A 42 11.81 -7.39 0.01
N ARG A 43 10.52 -7.73 -0.06
CA ARG A 43 9.93 -8.48 -1.19
C ARG A 43 9.35 -7.58 -2.27
N LEU A 44 9.26 -6.26 -2.07
CA LEU A 44 8.87 -5.32 -3.11
C LEU A 44 9.85 -5.40 -4.29
N ARG A 45 9.30 -5.41 -5.50
CA ARG A 45 9.99 -5.37 -6.78
C ARG A 45 10.88 -4.14 -6.83
N MET A 46 12.06 -4.34 -7.39
CA MET A 46 13.04 -3.28 -7.62
C MET A 46 12.49 -2.10 -8.41
N THR A 47 11.51 -2.31 -9.29
CA THR A 47 10.82 -1.25 -10.05
C THR A 47 10.05 -0.31 -9.14
N THR A 48 9.39 -0.85 -8.12
CA THR A 48 8.58 -0.10 -7.14
C THR A 48 9.49 0.64 -6.16
N LEU A 49 10.57 0.01 -5.71
CA LEU A 49 11.61 0.67 -4.91
C LEU A 49 12.29 1.83 -5.66
N LYS A 50 12.60 1.66 -6.95
CA LYS A 50 13.15 2.73 -7.80
C LYS A 50 12.14 3.85 -8.04
N GLY A 51 10.86 3.52 -8.21
CA GLY A 51 9.76 4.49 -8.32
C GLY A 51 9.68 5.40 -7.09
N GLY A 52 9.90 4.84 -5.89
CA GLY A 52 9.92 5.59 -4.63
C GLY A 52 10.98 6.70 -4.55
N ARG A 53 12.06 6.63 -5.36
CA ARG A 53 13.07 7.72 -5.45
C ARG A 53 12.58 8.92 -6.26
N LEU A 54 11.54 8.75 -7.06
CA LEU A 54 10.99 9.77 -7.95
C LEU A 54 9.81 10.52 -7.32
N VAL A 55 9.36 10.09 -6.15
CA VAL A 55 8.22 10.67 -5.42
C VAL A 55 8.73 11.50 -4.25
N LYS A 56 8.07 12.61 -3.96
CA LYS A 56 8.47 13.55 -2.90
C LYS A 56 8.42 12.91 -1.51
N GLU A 57 7.46 11.99 -1.30
CA GLU A 57 7.44 11.08 -0.16
C GLU A 57 8.26 9.85 -0.50
N ALA A 58 9.56 9.90 -0.25
CA ALA A 58 10.42 8.73 -0.37
C ALA A 58 9.85 7.57 0.49
N LEU A 59 10.03 6.32 0.02
CA LEU A 59 9.80 5.08 0.78
C LEU A 59 10.72 5.05 2.03
N SER A 60 10.44 5.86 3.04
CA SER A 60 11.03 5.77 4.36
C SER A 60 10.27 4.70 5.15
N GLU A 61 10.94 3.87 5.96
CA GLU A 61 10.34 2.73 6.66
C GLU A 61 9.01 3.03 7.40
N GLY A 62 8.83 4.26 7.88
CA GLY A 62 7.59 4.67 8.55
C GLY A 62 6.37 4.83 7.63
N MET A 63 6.58 5.16 6.36
CA MET A 63 5.49 5.46 5.42
C MET A 63 4.72 4.21 4.96
N PRO A 64 5.38 3.09 4.58
CA PRO A 64 4.71 1.83 4.28
C PRO A 64 3.83 1.34 5.43
N ARG A 65 4.34 1.34 6.67
CA ARG A 65 3.54 0.95 7.85
C ARG A 65 2.28 1.81 7.95
N LYS A 66 2.45 3.14 7.91
CA LYS A 66 1.32 4.07 8.01
C LYS A 66 0.29 3.85 6.90
N LYS A 67 0.73 3.60 5.66
CA LYS A 67 -0.18 3.35 4.52
C LYS A 67 -0.90 2.02 4.63
N ILE A 68 -0.25 0.98 5.14
CA ILE A 68 -0.88 -0.30 5.44
C ILE A 68 -1.90 -0.12 6.56
N GLU A 69 -1.58 0.59 7.65
CA GLU A 69 -2.49 0.86 8.75
C GLU A 69 -3.73 1.64 8.29
N ILE A 70 -3.55 2.68 7.48
CA ILE A 70 -4.64 3.42 6.85
C ILE A 70 -5.49 2.47 5.98
N SER A 71 -4.86 1.59 5.22
CA SER A 71 -5.59 0.62 4.39
C SER A 71 -6.41 -0.35 5.25
N VAL A 72 -5.87 -0.80 6.39
CA VAL A 72 -6.60 -1.62 7.38
C VAL A 72 -7.78 -0.84 7.96
N GLU A 73 -7.59 0.43 8.35
CA GLU A 73 -8.65 1.29 8.90
C GLU A 73 -9.80 1.49 7.90
N TYR A 74 -9.47 1.65 6.62
CA TYR A 74 -10.47 1.74 5.54
C TYR A 74 -10.99 0.38 5.06
N GLU A 75 -10.64 -0.74 5.73
CA GLU A 75 -11.01 -2.10 5.34
C GLU A 75 -10.63 -2.43 3.88
N ARG A 76 -9.43 -2.02 3.44
CA ARG A 76 -8.86 -2.25 2.10
C ARG A 76 -7.60 -3.09 2.17
N TYR A 77 -7.43 -4.03 1.23
CA TYR A 77 -6.24 -4.89 1.00
C TYR A 77 -5.83 -5.79 2.17
N PHE A 78 -5.73 -5.27 3.38
CA PHE A 78 -5.07 -5.89 4.52
C PHE A 78 -6.00 -5.98 5.73
N GLN A 79 -5.70 -6.94 6.60
CA GLN A 79 -6.20 -7.00 7.97
C GLN A 79 -5.03 -7.11 8.94
N ARG A 80 -5.14 -6.49 10.11
CA ARG A 80 -4.14 -6.60 11.17
C ARG A 80 -4.35 -7.90 11.95
N VAL A 81 -3.31 -8.72 12.02
CA VAL A 81 -3.32 -10.02 12.74
C VAL A 81 -2.45 -9.96 14.01
N GLY A 82 -1.51 -9.02 14.07
CA GLY A 82 -0.66 -8.80 15.24
C GLY A 82 -0.13 -7.38 15.35
N LYS A 83 0.78 -7.15 16.29
CA LYS A 83 1.37 -5.82 16.52
C LYS A 83 2.01 -5.25 15.25
N ASP A 84 2.69 -6.08 14.47
CA ASP A 84 3.35 -5.73 13.21
C ASP A 84 3.17 -6.81 12.14
N ALA A 85 2.05 -7.52 12.17
CA ALA A 85 1.76 -8.61 11.26
C ALA A 85 0.42 -8.37 10.55
N TYR A 86 0.46 -8.43 9.23
CA TYR A 86 -0.67 -8.14 8.35
C TYR A 86 -0.96 -9.35 7.47
N ALA A 87 -2.23 -9.62 7.24
CA ALA A 87 -2.69 -10.65 6.31
C ALA A 87 -3.53 -10.02 5.21
N ARG A 88 -3.76 -10.79 4.14
CA ARG A 88 -4.71 -10.39 3.09
C ARG A 88 -6.12 -10.27 3.70
N LEU A 89 -6.83 -9.21 3.32
CA LEU A 89 -8.25 -9.09 3.62
C LEU A 89 -9.04 -10.09 2.74
N PRO A 90 -9.77 -11.06 3.33
CA PRO A 90 -10.58 -12.00 2.55
C PRO A 90 -11.71 -11.27 1.83
N GLY A 91 -11.96 -11.61 0.57
CA GLY A 91 -13.04 -10.99 -0.22
C GLY A 91 -12.72 -9.59 -0.77
N TRP A 92 -11.45 -9.19 -0.79
CA TRP A 92 -11.00 -7.99 -1.50
C TRP A 92 -10.60 -8.35 -2.95
N ASP A 93 -11.25 -7.76 -3.95
CA ASP A 93 -11.08 -8.11 -5.37
C ASP A 93 -10.24 -7.11 -6.20
N GLY A 94 -9.72 -6.05 -5.58
CA GLY A 94 -8.81 -5.09 -6.25
C GLY A 94 -9.30 -3.65 -6.22
N ALA A 95 -8.72 -2.80 -7.07
CA ALA A 95 -8.50 -1.34 -6.88
C ALA A 95 -9.70 -0.45 -6.45
N LEU A 96 -10.94 -0.90 -6.59
CA LEU A 96 -12.17 -0.20 -6.17
C LEU A 96 -13.04 -1.03 -5.19
N GLY A 97 -12.47 -2.06 -4.60
CA GLY A 97 -13.15 -3.15 -3.90
C GLY A 97 -14.15 -2.65 -2.87
N LYS A 98 -15.44 -2.77 -3.19
CA LYS A 98 -16.44 -2.87 -2.14
C LYS A 98 -16.24 -4.25 -1.55
N ARG A 99 -16.05 -4.33 -0.23
CA ARG A 99 -16.05 -5.58 0.53
C ARG A 99 -17.24 -6.43 0.03
N THR A 100 -16.97 -7.51 -0.69
CA THR A 100 -18.05 -8.40 -1.11
C THR A 100 -18.52 -9.05 0.19
N ARG A 101 -19.67 -8.61 0.73
CA ARG A 101 -20.34 -9.36 1.79
C ARG A 101 -20.61 -10.74 1.21
N ALA A 102 -19.81 -11.73 1.59
CA ALA A 102 -20.24 -13.11 1.51
C ALA A 102 -21.52 -13.21 2.36
N GLY A 103 -22.60 -13.63 1.71
CA GLY A 103 -23.90 -13.82 2.33
C GLY A 103 -23.90 -14.92 3.38
#